data_AF-A0A9P1CYM1-F1
#
_entry.id   AF-A0A9P1CYM1-F1
#
_cell.length_a   1.000
_cell.length_b   1.000
_cell.length_c   1.000
_cell.angle_alpha   90.00
_cell.angle_beta   90.00
_cell.angle_gamma   90.00
#
_symmetry.space_group_name_H-M   'P 1'
#
loop_
_entity.id
_entity.type
_entity.pdbx_description
1 polymer ?
#
loop_
_entity_poly.entity_id
_entity_poly.type
_entity_poly.pdbx_seq_one_letter_code
_entity_poly.pdbx_strand_id
1 'polypeptide(L)'
;MTPYSRTQVVLLLVLLVSFLELPPTHEYQVLEFYAGVGRIAAMSKYVGYRSCALDVEYGRERFDKQGKRSPMDINSDSGLVLAIHLLLHSEFEAAVAVLAVVCSSMVPVNRGSTDRSFMTPLGNEYFLAVRKSNKLTSRSVLCMLLLVALGGTYLMENPVNSLVALHPRYVWFCARLQELGIPTYKIAFWMRKYKAMSYKRTWIWSISSQICSLDLGSLTASERQGCTATTTRYRDKNGKLKFKGNSNLKRSQQYTYKFASKIVQLVPKIRKDTKTKPIPIQVQQDSFQNLFANMNFSDECRAWDAGISLVKMETGMDPLRASDAAIAEELAKLQDMLQHVAMIGAPEEPPRNDYQDVSADVGNDSMESLDHELCHDDPYDYGFFHQADEVGATADDCADMWQTLQAALNEVAELRATPPKPKESFIRRCRRKIEFINEQDLYAEGEFLSEQDLIEQEYKETRINAIKAECAKRKGWIRRDRYEKHVKLYWVETKLGGKNLQLSCIHRHANQHLKLS
;
A
#
# COMPACT_ATOMS: atom_id res chain seq x y z
N MET A 1 15.67 25.70 16.75
CA MET A 1 15.45 24.82 15.58
C MET A 1 14.06 25.12 15.07
N THR A 2 13.91 25.52 13.81
CA THR A 2 12.59 25.70 13.19
C THR A 2 11.94 24.31 13.03
N PRO A 3 10.66 24.13 13.42
CA PRO A 3 9.94 22.89 13.20
C PRO A 3 9.85 22.65 11.68
N TYR A 4 10.22 21.45 11.25
CA TYR A 4 10.04 21.06 9.86
C TYR A 4 8.56 21.10 9.49
N SER A 5 8.24 21.65 8.31
CA SER A 5 6.89 21.55 7.77
C SER A 5 6.52 20.08 7.56
N ARG A 6 5.22 19.75 7.66
CA ARG A 6 4.74 18.37 7.49
C ARG A 6 5.15 17.79 6.13
N THR A 7 5.28 18.66 5.13
CA THR A 7 5.81 18.35 3.81
C THR A 7 7.27 17.96 3.83
N GLN A 8 8.12 18.75 4.50
CA GLN A 8 9.54 18.43 4.70
C GLN A 8 9.70 17.05 5.35
N VAL A 9 8.86 16.72 6.34
CA VAL A 9 8.88 15.41 7.00
C VAL A 9 8.53 14.27 6.04
N VAL A 10 7.50 14.44 5.19
CA VAL A 10 7.13 13.40 4.21
C VAL A 10 8.20 13.22 3.16
N LEU A 11 8.80 14.31 2.67
CA LEU A 11 9.89 14.24 1.69
C LEU A 11 11.13 13.57 2.29
N LEU A 12 11.50 13.94 3.52
CA LEU A 12 12.58 13.30 4.25
C LEU A 12 12.32 11.81 4.46
N LEU A 13 11.08 11.42 4.78
CA LEU A 13 10.68 10.01 4.88
C LEU A 13 10.87 9.28 3.55
N VAL A 14 10.39 9.84 2.45
CA VAL A 14 10.52 9.24 1.11
C VAL A 14 12.00 9.10 0.73
N LEU A 15 12.80 10.14 0.95
CA LEU A 15 14.23 10.13 0.72
C LEU A 15 14.91 9.06 1.57
N LEU A 16 14.69 9.07 2.89
CA LEU A 16 15.26 8.08 3.81
C LEU A 16 14.93 6.66 3.35
N VAL A 17 13.67 6.39 3.02
CA VAL A 17 13.22 5.07 2.57
C VAL A 17 13.81 4.69 1.20
N SER A 18 14.10 5.67 0.34
CA SER A 18 14.78 5.44 -0.94
C SER A 18 16.24 4.99 -0.76
N PHE A 19 16.89 5.42 0.33
CA PHE A 19 18.25 5.00 0.69
C PHE A 19 18.29 3.68 1.47
N LEU A 20 17.14 3.19 1.98
CA LEU A 20 17.09 1.91 2.66
C LEU A 20 17.25 0.77 1.64
N GLU A 21 18.37 0.06 1.69
CA GLU A 21 18.61 -1.17 0.91
C GLU A 21 17.83 -2.38 1.48
N LEU A 22 16.50 -2.25 1.60
CA LEU A 22 15.66 -3.39 2.01
C LEU A 22 15.43 -4.32 0.81
N PRO A 23 15.56 -5.65 0.98
CA PRO A 23 15.10 -6.59 -0.01
C PRO A 23 13.56 -6.51 -0.14
N PRO A 24 13.01 -6.73 -1.34
CA PRO A 24 13.68 -7.31 -2.49
C PRO A 24 14.18 -6.31 -3.54
N THR A 25 15.23 -6.72 -4.25
CA THR A 25 15.94 -5.94 -5.28
C THR A 25 15.27 -5.89 -6.64
N HIS A 26 13.99 -6.28 -6.76
CA HIS A 26 13.30 -6.36 -8.04
C HIS A 26 12.16 -5.36 -8.15
N GLU A 27 12.00 -4.80 -9.34
CA GLU A 27 10.99 -3.79 -9.62
C GLU A 27 9.59 -4.39 -9.71
N TYR A 28 8.69 -4.04 -8.79
CA TYR A 28 7.31 -4.51 -8.80
C TYR A 28 6.50 -3.87 -9.94
N GLN A 29 5.78 -4.70 -10.68
CA GLN A 29 4.92 -4.27 -11.79
C GLN A 29 3.46 -4.17 -11.35
N VAL A 30 3.06 -5.00 -10.37
CA VAL A 30 1.71 -4.98 -9.79
C VAL A 30 1.78 -5.00 -8.27
N LEU A 31 1.16 -4.02 -7.63
CA LEU A 31 1.02 -3.96 -6.18
C LEU A 31 -0.44 -4.14 -5.79
N GLU A 32 -0.74 -4.97 -4.79
CA GLU A 32 -2.07 -5.14 -4.23
C GLU A 32 -2.06 -4.68 -2.76
N PHE A 33 -2.59 -3.49 -2.50
CA PHE A 33 -2.80 -2.97 -1.14
C PHE A 33 -4.18 -3.38 -0.64
N TYR A 34 -4.26 -3.73 0.65
CA TYR A 34 -5.48 -4.28 1.28
C TYR A 34 -5.88 -5.58 0.62
N ALA A 35 -4.88 -6.43 0.39
CA ALA A 35 -4.98 -7.58 -0.48
C ALA A 35 -5.93 -8.67 0.04
N GLY A 36 -6.20 -8.71 1.34
CA GLY A 36 -6.89 -9.80 2.03
C GLY A 36 -6.25 -11.14 1.69
N VAL A 37 -6.85 -11.87 0.75
CA VAL A 37 -6.33 -13.16 0.26
C VAL A 37 -5.30 -13.06 -0.87
N GLY A 38 -4.92 -11.85 -1.31
CA GLY A 38 -3.82 -11.65 -2.26
C GLY A 38 -4.11 -12.16 -3.67
N ARG A 39 -5.38 -12.16 -4.10
CA ARG A 39 -5.79 -12.82 -5.34
C ARG A 39 -5.28 -12.09 -6.58
N ILE A 40 -5.19 -10.76 -6.58
CA ILE A 40 -4.65 -10.02 -7.73
C ILE A 40 -3.14 -10.24 -7.82
N ALA A 41 -2.41 -10.15 -6.72
CA ALA A 41 -0.98 -10.39 -6.69
C ALA A 41 -0.65 -11.84 -7.06
N ALA A 42 -1.37 -12.83 -6.53
CA ALA A 42 -1.16 -14.23 -6.89
C ALA A 42 -1.40 -14.49 -8.39
N MET A 43 -2.50 -13.94 -8.94
CA MET A 43 -2.80 -14.06 -10.37
C MET A 43 -1.78 -13.31 -11.24
N SER A 44 -1.31 -12.15 -10.80
CA SER A 44 -0.27 -11.38 -11.50
C SER A 44 1.02 -12.18 -11.61
N LYS A 45 1.46 -12.77 -10.49
CA LYS A 45 2.63 -13.65 -10.43
C LYS A 45 2.48 -14.87 -11.34
N TYR A 46 1.30 -15.48 -11.39
CA TYR A 46 1.01 -16.61 -12.27
C TYR A 46 1.18 -16.26 -13.76
N VAL A 47 0.80 -15.04 -14.16
CA VAL A 47 0.95 -14.54 -15.54
C VAL A 47 2.35 -13.97 -15.82
N GLY A 48 3.27 -14.06 -14.85
CA GLY A 48 4.68 -13.68 -15.01
C GLY A 48 5.02 -12.25 -14.60
N TYR A 49 4.08 -11.49 -14.01
CA TYR A 49 4.38 -10.19 -13.44
C TYR A 49 5.13 -10.32 -12.12
N ARG A 50 6.06 -9.40 -11.86
CA ARG A 50 6.59 -9.21 -10.51
C ARG A 50 5.56 -8.47 -9.68
N SER A 51 5.02 -9.11 -8.65
CA SER A 51 3.93 -8.53 -7.86
C SER A 51 4.09 -8.72 -6.36
N CYS A 52 3.52 -7.79 -5.60
CA CYS A 52 3.51 -7.81 -4.13
C CYS A 52 2.09 -7.58 -3.60
N ALA A 53 1.81 -8.13 -2.42
CA ALA A 53 0.57 -7.91 -1.70
C ALA A 53 0.88 -7.40 -0.30
N LEU A 54 0.18 -6.34 0.13
CA LEU A 54 0.29 -5.75 1.46
C LEU A 54 -1.09 -5.80 2.14
N ASP A 55 -1.17 -6.50 3.27
CA ASP A 55 -2.39 -6.59 4.07
C ASP A 55 -2.07 -6.88 5.54
N VAL A 56 -2.82 -6.27 6.46
CA VAL A 56 -2.66 -6.44 7.90
C VAL A 56 -2.82 -7.90 8.35
N GLU A 57 -3.62 -8.70 7.64
CA GLU A 57 -3.82 -10.11 7.97
C GLU A 57 -2.56 -10.97 7.68
N TYR A 58 -1.59 -10.46 6.93
CA TYR A 58 -0.35 -11.18 6.66
C TYR A 58 0.60 -11.20 7.85
N GLY A 59 0.88 -12.41 8.33
CA GLY A 59 1.75 -12.63 9.48
C GLY A 59 1.12 -12.20 10.81
N ARG A 60 -0.17 -11.88 10.85
CA ARG A 60 -0.88 -11.40 12.05
C ARG A 60 -0.61 -12.27 13.28
N GLU A 61 -0.78 -13.58 13.17
CA GLU A 61 -0.52 -14.52 14.28
C GLU A 61 0.91 -14.42 14.83
N ARG A 62 1.91 -14.18 13.96
CA ARG A 62 3.31 -14.01 14.37
C ARG A 62 3.50 -12.72 15.17
N PHE A 63 2.88 -11.63 14.76
CA PHE A 63 3.04 -10.32 15.41
C PHE A 63 2.23 -10.22 16.69
N ASP A 64 1.03 -10.80 16.72
CA ASP A 64 0.18 -10.91 17.91
C ASP A 64 0.91 -11.69 19.02
N LYS A 65 1.53 -12.83 18.69
CA LYS A 65 2.37 -13.61 19.63
C LYS A 65 3.57 -12.82 20.17
N GLN A 66 4.04 -11.82 19.45
CA GLN A 66 5.18 -10.99 19.85
C GLN A 66 4.76 -9.73 20.61
N GLY A 67 3.45 -9.46 20.74
CA GLY A 67 2.95 -8.19 21.26
C GLY A 67 3.42 -6.99 20.41
N LYS A 68 3.67 -7.20 19.11
CA LYS A 68 4.18 -6.17 18.21
C LYS A 68 3.14 -5.82 17.16
N ARG A 69 3.14 -4.56 16.72
CA ARG A 69 2.32 -4.14 15.59
C ARG A 69 2.87 -4.71 14.28
N SER A 70 1.98 -5.23 13.45
CA SER A 70 2.36 -5.78 12.15
C SER A 70 2.94 -4.68 11.22
N PRO A 71 4.12 -4.88 10.62
CA PRO A 71 4.62 -3.99 9.56
C PRO A 71 3.79 -4.14 8.27
N MET A 72 2.83 -5.06 8.21
CA MET A 72 1.87 -5.15 7.10
C MET A 72 0.62 -4.29 7.34
N ASP A 73 0.47 -3.71 8.54
CA ASP A 73 -0.56 -2.71 8.82
C ASP A 73 -0.09 -1.33 8.32
N ILE A 74 -0.63 -0.86 7.19
CA ILE A 74 -0.30 0.47 6.66
C ILE A 74 -0.70 1.62 7.60
N ASN A 75 -1.57 1.39 8.59
CA ASN A 75 -1.85 2.38 9.65
C ASN A 75 -0.76 2.46 10.72
N SER A 76 0.18 1.52 10.73
CA SER A 76 1.41 1.57 11.53
C SER A 76 2.49 2.35 10.79
N ASP A 77 3.42 2.96 11.51
CA ASP A 77 4.49 3.74 10.86
C ASP A 77 5.41 2.83 10.04
N SER A 78 5.75 1.66 10.57
CA SER A 78 6.49 0.62 9.85
C SER A 78 5.79 0.15 8.58
N GLY A 79 4.46 0.03 8.61
CA GLY A 79 3.69 -0.38 7.42
C GLY A 79 3.52 0.73 6.39
N LEU A 80 3.49 2.00 6.81
CA LEU A 80 3.59 3.11 5.86
C LEU A 80 4.97 3.14 5.21
N VAL A 81 6.05 2.97 5.98
CA VAL A 81 7.42 2.87 5.47
C VAL A 81 7.53 1.72 4.45
N LEU A 82 6.99 0.55 4.79
CA LEU A 82 6.97 -0.59 3.87
C LEU A 82 6.17 -0.29 2.60
N ALA A 83 5.00 0.34 2.71
CA ALA A 83 4.19 0.72 1.55
C ALA A 83 4.94 1.68 0.62
N ILE A 84 5.62 2.71 1.18
CA ILE A 84 6.45 3.64 0.42
C ILE A 84 7.63 2.90 -0.22
N HIS A 85 8.32 2.03 0.52
CA HIS A 85 9.42 1.24 0.01
C HIS A 85 9.01 0.40 -1.21
N LEU A 86 7.86 -0.28 -1.14
CA LEU A 86 7.31 -1.06 -2.24
C LEU A 86 7.00 -0.21 -3.49
N LEU A 87 6.52 1.03 -3.30
CA LEU A 87 6.26 1.96 -4.41
C LEU A 87 7.56 2.45 -5.05
N LEU A 88 8.56 2.84 -4.25
CA LEU A 88 9.86 3.30 -4.74
C LEU A 88 10.67 2.20 -5.47
N HIS A 89 10.37 0.94 -5.14
CA HIS A 89 10.88 -0.26 -5.81
C HIS A 89 9.88 -0.83 -6.82
N SER A 90 8.93 -0.03 -7.30
CA SER A 90 8.07 -0.42 -8.41
C SER A 90 8.67 0.00 -9.76
N GLU A 91 8.24 -0.65 -10.84
CA GLU A 91 8.69 -0.34 -12.19
C GLU A 91 8.27 1.09 -12.56
N PHE A 92 9.26 1.95 -12.81
CA PHE A 92 9.04 3.35 -13.16
C PHE A 92 8.15 3.48 -14.41
N GLU A 93 7.21 4.42 -14.38
CA GLU A 93 6.22 4.70 -15.44
C GLU A 93 5.27 3.56 -15.82
N ALA A 94 5.31 2.44 -15.10
CA ALA A 94 4.64 1.22 -15.54
C ALA A 94 4.05 0.36 -14.42
N ALA A 95 4.25 0.73 -13.16
CA ALA A 95 3.64 0.06 -12.02
C ALA A 95 2.12 0.28 -11.99
N VAL A 96 1.37 -0.78 -11.68
CA VAL A 96 -0.07 -0.71 -11.42
C VAL A 96 -0.33 -1.10 -9.97
N ALA A 97 -0.94 -0.22 -9.18
CA ALA A 97 -1.34 -0.57 -7.82
C ALA A 97 -2.86 -0.65 -7.70
N VAL A 98 -3.36 -1.73 -7.10
CA VAL A 98 -4.77 -1.86 -6.72
C VAL A 98 -4.88 -1.56 -5.23
N LEU A 99 -5.79 -0.65 -4.85
CA LEU A 99 -6.02 -0.25 -3.47
C LEU A 99 -7.48 -0.53 -3.11
N ALA A 100 -7.74 -1.58 -2.34
CA ALA A 100 -9.06 -1.90 -1.79
C ALA A 100 -9.27 -1.20 -0.43
N VAL A 101 -9.21 0.14 -0.40
CA VAL A 101 -9.18 0.91 0.86
C VAL A 101 -10.31 0.48 1.79
N VAL A 102 -9.94 0.05 3.00
CA VAL A 102 -10.90 -0.47 3.98
C VAL A 102 -11.92 0.61 4.33
N CYS A 103 -13.17 0.33 4.01
CA CYS A 103 -14.28 1.28 4.11
C CYS A 103 -15.28 0.90 5.21
N SER A 104 -14.90 0.03 6.14
CA SER A 104 -15.80 -0.47 7.19
C SER A 104 -16.48 0.67 7.94
N SER A 105 -15.77 1.74 8.31
CA SER A 105 -16.38 2.90 9.00
C SER A 105 -17.24 3.81 8.10
N MET A 106 -17.04 3.73 6.77
CA MET A 106 -17.56 4.67 5.77
C MET A 106 -18.75 4.15 4.96
N VAL A 107 -19.11 2.87 5.11
CA VAL A 107 -20.27 2.25 4.46
C VAL A 107 -21.55 2.46 5.27
N PRO A 108 -22.74 2.44 4.63
CA PRO A 108 -24.01 2.80 5.28
C PRO A 108 -24.33 2.00 6.54
N VAL A 109 -23.86 0.75 6.63
CA VAL A 109 -24.08 -0.14 7.79
C VAL A 109 -23.47 0.43 9.07
N ASN A 110 -22.37 1.18 8.96
CA ASN A 110 -21.64 1.68 10.13
C ASN A 110 -21.74 3.20 10.30
N ARG A 111 -22.33 3.92 9.34
CA ARG A 111 -22.48 5.39 9.40
C ARG A 111 -23.19 5.88 10.67
N GLY A 112 -24.18 5.13 11.14
CA GLY A 112 -24.94 5.50 12.33
C GLY A 112 -24.15 5.40 13.64
N SER A 113 -23.10 4.58 13.69
CA SER A 113 -22.22 4.47 14.87
C SER A 113 -20.93 5.27 14.72
N THR A 114 -20.63 5.77 13.52
CA THR A 114 -19.44 6.58 13.23
C THR A 114 -19.77 8.06 13.02
N ASP A 115 -21.05 8.43 13.12
CA ASP A 115 -21.62 9.74 12.79
C ASP A 115 -21.16 10.29 11.43
N ARG A 116 -20.86 9.39 10.49
CA ARG A 116 -20.44 9.76 9.14
C ARG A 116 -21.65 10.03 8.26
N SER A 117 -21.63 11.16 7.58
CA SER A 117 -22.63 11.53 6.59
C SER A 117 -21.96 12.12 5.34
N PHE A 118 -22.77 12.55 4.38
CA PHE A 118 -22.27 13.32 3.25
C PHE A 118 -21.66 14.66 3.72
N MET A 119 -22.30 15.31 4.70
CA MET A 119 -21.85 16.59 5.26
C MET A 119 -20.69 16.43 6.24
N THR A 120 -20.58 15.27 6.87
CA THR A 120 -19.54 14.92 7.87
C THR A 120 -18.78 13.68 7.41
N PRO A 121 -18.02 13.74 6.30
CA PRO A 121 -17.36 12.56 5.75
C PRO A 121 -16.31 11.99 6.70
N LEU A 122 -15.71 12.82 7.57
CA LEU A 122 -14.74 12.41 8.60
C LEU A 122 -15.39 11.71 9.80
N GLY A 123 -16.69 11.93 10.03
CA GLY A 123 -17.43 11.34 11.16
C GLY A 123 -17.01 11.90 12.51
N ASN A 124 -17.39 11.18 13.56
CA ASN A 124 -17.05 11.52 14.93
C ASN A 124 -15.69 10.90 15.31
N GLU A 125 -14.65 11.74 15.34
CA GLU A 125 -13.27 11.34 15.62
C GLU A 125 -12.99 11.01 17.09
N TYR A 126 -13.95 11.18 18.01
CA TYR A 126 -13.82 10.62 19.36
C TYR A 126 -13.69 9.09 19.31
N PHE A 127 -14.31 8.42 18.32
CA PHE A 127 -14.18 6.99 18.14
C PHE A 127 -12.84 6.61 17.49
N LEU A 128 -12.05 5.76 18.15
CA LEU A 128 -10.75 5.30 17.65
C LEU A 128 -10.84 4.65 16.25
N ALA A 129 -11.90 3.88 15.98
CA ALA A 129 -12.11 3.27 14.67
C ALA A 129 -12.31 4.31 13.55
N VAL A 130 -12.90 5.47 13.86
CA VAL A 130 -13.08 6.58 12.92
C VAL A 130 -11.74 7.23 12.61
N ARG A 131 -10.93 7.55 13.63
CA ARG A 131 -9.56 8.09 13.46
C ARG A 131 -8.67 7.16 12.66
N LYS A 132 -8.64 5.86 13.00
CA LYS A 132 -7.88 4.84 12.27
C LYS A 132 -8.31 4.77 10.80
N SER A 133 -9.60 4.94 10.50
CA SER A 133 -10.10 4.94 9.12
C SER A 133 -9.76 6.21 8.34
N ASN A 134 -9.75 7.39 8.99
CA ASN A 134 -9.31 8.65 8.37
C ASN A 134 -7.81 8.64 8.07
N LYS A 135 -7.01 8.15 9.04
CA LYS A 135 -5.56 7.92 8.88
C LYS A 135 -5.28 6.97 7.71
N LEU A 136 -6.01 5.85 7.63
CA LEU A 136 -5.87 4.85 6.57
C LEU A 136 -6.12 5.44 5.17
N THR A 137 -7.20 6.22 5.06
CA THR A 137 -7.59 6.85 3.79
C THR A 137 -6.55 7.89 3.37
N SER A 138 -6.07 8.71 4.31
CA SER A 138 -5.03 9.70 4.08
C SER A 138 -3.70 9.06 3.62
N ARG A 139 -3.28 7.96 4.27
CA ARG A 139 -2.09 7.19 3.88
C ARG A 139 -2.25 6.54 2.50
N SER A 140 -3.45 6.05 2.18
CA SER A 140 -3.75 5.53 0.84
C SER A 140 -3.63 6.61 -0.23
N VAL A 141 -4.10 7.82 0.05
CA VAL A 141 -3.95 8.98 -0.84
C VAL A 141 -2.49 9.31 -1.07
N LEU A 142 -1.66 9.32 -0.02
CA LEU A 142 -0.21 9.51 -0.16
C LEU A 142 0.41 8.42 -1.06
N CYS A 143 0.05 7.15 -0.89
CA CYS A 143 0.51 6.07 -1.76
C CYS A 143 0.08 6.25 -3.22
N MET A 144 -1.16 6.69 -3.47
CA MET A 144 -1.64 7.00 -4.83
C MET A 144 -0.87 8.18 -5.43
N LEU A 145 -0.60 9.22 -4.64
CA LEU A 145 0.18 10.38 -5.06
C LEU A 145 1.60 10.00 -5.50
N LEU A 146 2.29 9.24 -4.65
CA LEU A 146 3.64 8.73 -4.95
C LEU A 146 3.65 7.84 -6.18
N LEU A 147 2.65 6.98 -6.33
CA LEU A 147 2.54 6.13 -7.51
C LEU A 147 2.36 6.95 -8.79
N VAL A 148 1.48 7.95 -8.78
CA VAL A 148 1.30 8.85 -9.94
C VAL A 148 2.59 9.63 -10.22
N ALA A 149 3.30 10.06 -9.18
CA ALA A 149 4.58 10.75 -9.33
C ALA A 149 5.67 9.87 -9.96
N LEU A 150 5.67 8.57 -9.67
CA LEU A 150 6.53 7.58 -10.31
C LEU A 150 6.04 7.18 -11.72
N GLY A 151 5.03 7.87 -12.26
CA GLY A 151 4.40 7.55 -13.54
C GLY A 151 3.60 6.25 -13.53
N GLY A 152 3.28 5.69 -12.36
CA GLY A 152 2.44 4.50 -12.23
C GLY A 152 0.94 4.81 -12.32
N THR A 153 0.11 3.79 -12.17
CA THR A 153 -1.36 3.92 -12.20
C THR A 153 -2.02 3.23 -11.03
N TYR A 154 -2.87 3.97 -10.30
CA TYR A 154 -3.66 3.41 -9.21
C TYR A 154 -5.02 2.91 -9.71
N LEU A 155 -5.58 1.90 -9.02
CA LEU A 155 -6.94 1.41 -9.12
C LEU A 155 -7.55 1.41 -7.72
N MET A 156 -8.24 2.49 -7.35
CA MET A 156 -8.89 2.59 -6.03
C MET A 156 -10.27 1.92 -6.11
N GLU A 157 -10.43 0.75 -5.51
CA GLU A 157 -11.72 0.03 -5.43
C GLU A 157 -12.43 0.36 -4.14
N ASN A 158 -13.72 0.66 -4.22
CA ASN A 158 -14.57 0.84 -3.05
C ASN A 158 -16.05 0.52 -3.38
N PRO A 159 -16.89 0.14 -2.39
CA PRO A 159 -18.34 0.07 -2.60
C PRO A 159 -18.90 1.41 -3.08
N VAL A 160 -19.94 1.38 -3.94
CA VAL A 160 -20.62 2.60 -4.42
C VAL A 160 -21.18 3.46 -3.29
N ASN A 161 -21.57 2.84 -2.18
CA ASN A 161 -22.11 3.57 -1.04
C ASN A 161 -21.04 3.94 -0.01
N SER A 162 -19.75 3.82 -0.33
CA SER A 162 -18.66 4.26 0.56
C SER A 162 -18.52 5.78 0.53
N LEU A 163 -18.19 6.39 1.67
CA LEU A 163 -17.84 7.82 1.75
C LEU A 163 -16.35 8.10 1.49
N VAL A 164 -15.53 7.08 1.17
CA VAL A 164 -14.08 7.26 0.90
C VAL A 164 -13.81 8.36 -0.12
N ALA A 165 -14.62 8.45 -1.18
CA ALA A 165 -14.45 9.46 -2.22
C ALA A 165 -14.78 10.90 -1.79
N LEU A 166 -15.45 11.06 -0.65
CA LEU A 166 -15.76 12.36 -0.03
C LEU A 166 -14.77 12.70 1.09
N HIS A 167 -13.80 11.83 1.37
CA HIS A 167 -12.75 12.14 2.32
C HIS A 167 -11.97 13.36 1.82
N PRO A 168 -11.75 14.42 2.64
CA PRO A 168 -11.13 15.67 2.18
C PRO A 168 -9.81 15.46 1.43
N ARG A 169 -8.95 14.57 1.92
CA ARG A 169 -7.68 14.21 1.24
C ARG A 169 -7.87 13.58 -0.14
N TYR A 170 -8.92 12.79 -0.34
CA TYR A 170 -9.21 12.20 -1.65
C TYR A 170 -9.77 13.25 -2.63
N VAL A 171 -10.63 14.15 -2.13
CA VAL A 171 -11.15 15.29 -2.90
C VAL A 171 -10.00 16.19 -3.34
N TRP A 172 -9.14 16.57 -2.40
CA TRP A 172 -7.92 17.34 -2.67
C TRP A 172 -7.04 16.65 -3.72
N PHE A 173 -6.78 15.36 -3.59
CA PHE A 173 -6.01 14.59 -4.56
C PHE A 173 -6.60 14.65 -5.97
N CYS A 174 -7.91 14.48 -6.10
CA CYS A 174 -8.59 14.57 -7.40
C CYS A 174 -8.52 15.99 -8.00
N ALA A 175 -8.71 17.02 -7.18
CA ALA A 175 -8.58 18.42 -7.61
C ALA A 175 -7.16 18.72 -8.12
N ARG A 176 -6.14 18.24 -7.39
CA ARG A 176 -4.74 18.35 -7.84
C ARG A 176 -4.49 17.63 -9.16
N LEU A 177 -4.95 16.39 -9.33
CA LEU A 177 -4.81 15.70 -10.62
C LEU A 177 -5.45 16.49 -11.76
N GLN A 178 -6.62 17.08 -11.54
CA GLN A 178 -7.32 17.90 -12.53
C GLN A 178 -6.52 19.16 -12.91
N GLU A 179 -5.95 19.86 -11.93
CA GLU A 179 -5.10 21.04 -12.17
C GLU A 179 -3.84 20.69 -12.97
N LEU A 180 -3.28 19.49 -12.77
CA LEU A 180 -2.15 18.96 -13.53
C LEU A 180 -2.55 18.47 -14.94
N GLY A 181 -3.82 18.56 -15.31
CA GLY A 181 -4.34 18.01 -16.57
C GLY A 181 -4.32 16.48 -16.62
N ILE A 182 -4.20 15.80 -15.47
CA ILE A 182 -4.21 14.34 -15.37
C ILE A 182 -5.66 13.87 -15.25
N PRO A 183 -6.22 13.17 -16.26
CA PRO A 183 -7.61 12.77 -16.24
C PRO A 183 -7.85 11.71 -15.17
N THR A 184 -8.92 11.88 -14.40
CA THR A 184 -9.41 10.86 -13.46
C THR A 184 -10.69 10.24 -14.01
N TYR A 185 -10.69 8.93 -14.17
CA TYR A 185 -11.82 8.13 -14.62
C TYR A 185 -12.48 7.45 -13.42
N LYS A 186 -13.81 7.32 -13.49
CA LYS A 186 -14.63 6.61 -12.50
C LYS A 186 -15.56 5.65 -13.23
N ILE A 187 -15.59 4.39 -12.80
CA ILE A 187 -16.53 3.39 -13.31
C ILE A 187 -17.30 2.75 -12.16
N ALA A 188 -18.57 2.42 -12.39
CA ALA A 188 -19.40 1.63 -11.49
C ALA A 188 -19.75 0.29 -12.13
N PHE A 189 -19.56 -0.81 -11.43
CA PHE A 189 -19.90 -2.14 -11.96
C PHE A 189 -20.40 -3.07 -10.86
N TRP A 190 -20.96 -4.20 -11.26
CA TRP A 190 -21.48 -5.21 -10.34
C TRP A 190 -20.46 -6.32 -10.12
N MET A 191 -19.97 -6.48 -8.88
CA MET A 191 -19.04 -7.57 -8.54
C MET A 191 -19.60 -8.96 -8.83
N ARG A 192 -20.94 -9.10 -8.85
CA ARG A 192 -21.62 -10.34 -9.23
C ARG A 192 -21.30 -10.79 -10.68
N LYS A 193 -21.07 -9.88 -11.62
CA LYS A 193 -20.63 -10.22 -12.99
C LYS A 193 -19.25 -10.91 -13.00
N TYR A 194 -18.48 -10.66 -11.95
CA TYR A 194 -17.23 -11.32 -11.63
C TYR A 194 -17.40 -12.51 -10.67
N LYS A 195 -18.58 -13.11 -10.60
CA LYS A 195 -18.88 -14.29 -9.76
C LYS A 195 -18.73 -14.05 -8.25
N ALA A 196 -18.77 -12.80 -7.78
CA ALA A 196 -18.85 -12.55 -6.35
C ALA A 196 -20.16 -13.11 -5.76
N MET A 197 -20.13 -13.44 -4.46
CA MET A 197 -21.30 -14.00 -3.77
C MET A 197 -22.45 -12.99 -3.64
N SER A 198 -22.13 -11.71 -3.49
CA SER A 198 -23.11 -10.63 -3.38
C SER A 198 -23.16 -9.79 -4.67
N TYR A 199 -24.29 -9.13 -4.90
CA TYR A 199 -24.42 -8.11 -5.94
C TYR A 199 -23.95 -6.73 -5.45
N LYS A 200 -22.82 -6.68 -4.73
CA LYS A 200 -22.21 -5.40 -4.34
C LYS A 200 -21.92 -4.59 -5.60
N ARG A 201 -22.49 -3.39 -5.68
CA ARG A 201 -22.07 -2.40 -6.68
C ARG A 201 -20.78 -1.74 -6.17
N THR A 202 -19.78 -1.70 -7.02
CA THR A 202 -18.44 -1.23 -6.72
C THR A 202 -18.07 -0.09 -7.65
N TRP A 203 -17.35 0.90 -7.13
CA TRP A 203 -16.63 1.91 -7.89
C TRP A 203 -15.15 1.55 -8.00
N ILE A 204 -14.58 1.85 -9.17
CA ILE A 204 -13.13 1.99 -9.32
C ILE A 204 -12.83 3.38 -9.87
N TRP A 205 -11.85 4.04 -9.26
CA TRP A 205 -11.24 5.25 -9.77
C TRP A 205 -9.81 4.99 -10.20
N SER A 206 -9.40 5.63 -11.30
CA SER A 206 -8.06 5.48 -11.86
C SER A 206 -7.73 6.65 -12.79
N ILE A 207 -6.45 6.80 -13.14
CA ILE A 207 -6.01 7.67 -14.24
C ILE A 207 -6.01 6.97 -15.61
N SER A 208 -6.33 5.67 -15.66
CA SER A 208 -6.49 4.93 -16.93
C SER A 208 -7.95 4.74 -17.29
N SER A 209 -8.29 5.03 -18.55
CA SER A 209 -9.62 4.83 -19.11
C SER A 209 -9.98 3.34 -19.27
N GLN A 210 -9.00 2.44 -19.24
CA GLN A 210 -9.21 0.99 -19.42
C GLN A 210 -10.12 0.37 -18.34
N ILE A 211 -10.29 1.05 -17.21
CA ILE A 211 -11.21 0.63 -16.15
C ILE A 211 -12.67 0.54 -16.64
N CYS A 212 -13.05 1.29 -17.68
CA CYS A 212 -14.40 1.25 -18.25
C CYS A 212 -14.80 -0.16 -18.71
N SER A 213 -13.83 -1.00 -19.09
CA SER A 213 -14.07 -2.40 -19.48
C SER A 213 -14.43 -3.33 -18.32
N LEU A 214 -14.50 -2.79 -17.09
CA LEU A 214 -15.01 -3.49 -15.91
C LEU A 214 -16.54 -3.45 -15.79
N ASP A 215 -17.20 -2.53 -16.49
CA ASP A 215 -18.66 -2.53 -16.55
C ASP A 215 -19.14 -3.54 -17.59
N LEU A 216 -19.77 -4.61 -17.11
CA LEU A 216 -20.38 -5.67 -17.92
C LEU A 216 -21.90 -5.49 -18.03
N GLY A 217 -22.40 -4.29 -17.73
CA GLY A 217 -23.80 -3.91 -17.79
C GLY A 217 -24.62 -4.38 -16.58
N SER A 218 -25.93 -4.19 -16.69
CA SER A 218 -26.91 -4.49 -15.65
C SER A 218 -26.97 -5.98 -15.30
N LEU A 219 -27.30 -6.27 -14.03
CA LEU A 219 -27.58 -7.63 -13.57
C LEU A 219 -28.93 -8.13 -14.07
N THR A 220 -28.95 -9.34 -14.62
CA THR A 220 -30.18 -10.07 -14.97
C THR A 220 -30.91 -10.53 -13.70
N ALA A 221 -32.19 -10.91 -13.83
CA ALA A 221 -32.96 -11.46 -12.71
C ALA A 221 -32.32 -12.74 -12.15
N SER A 222 -31.85 -13.65 -13.02
CA SER A 222 -31.18 -14.90 -12.61
C SER A 222 -29.88 -14.65 -11.87
N GLU A 223 -29.10 -13.64 -12.26
CA GLU A 223 -27.87 -13.27 -11.56
C GLU A 223 -28.15 -12.76 -10.14
N ARG A 224 -29.26 -12.03 -9.94
CA ARG A 224 -29.69 -11.52 -8.63
C ARG A 224 -30.18 -12.64 -7.70
N GLN A 225 -30.95 -13.59 -8.23
CA GLN A 225 -31.50 -14.71 -7.45
C GLN A 225 -30.42 -15.57 -6.79
N GLY A 226 -29.28 -15.79 -7.47
CA GLY A 226 -28.18 -16.58 -6.91
C GLY A 226 -27.25 -15.83 -5.95
N CYS A 227 -27.61 -14.62 -5.50
CA CYS A 227 -26.76 -13.82 -4.62
C CYS A 227 -27.09 -14.03 -3.15
N THR A 228 -26.05 -14.01 -2.32
CA THR A 228 -26.16 -14.08 -0.87
C THR A 228 -26.37 -12.69 -0.27
N ALA A 229 -27.38 -12.53 0.57
CA ALA A 229 -27.59 -11.31 1.34
C ALA A 229 -26.47 -11.14 2.38
N THR A 230 -25.87 -9.94 2.43
CA THR A 230 -24.79 -9.58 3.36
C THR A 230 -25.27 -8.77 4.56
N THR A 231 -26.55 -8.43 4.60
CA THR A 231 -27.17 -7.66 5.68
C THR A 231 -28.48 -8.30 6.11
N THR A 232 -28.77 -8.27 7.40
CA THR A 232 -30.06 -8.67 7.97
C THR A 232 -30.83 -7.42 8.36
N ARG A 233 -32.10 -7.32 7.94
CA ARG A 233 -33.02 -6.25 8.35
C ARG A 233 -33.71 -6.65 9.65
N TYR A 234 -33.88 -5.72 10.57
CA TYR A 234 -34.59 -5.93 11.83
C TYR A 234 -35.35 -4.65 12.22
N ARG A 235 -36.41 -4.78 13.01
CA ARG A 235 -37.07 -3.62 13.63
C ARG A 235 -36.48 -3.43 15.01
N ASP A 236 -36.16 -2.20 15.39
CA ASP A 236 -35.78 -1.90 16.76
C ASP A 236 -36.99 -1.80 17.69
N LYS A 237 -36.75 -1.54 18.98
CA LYS A 237 -37.78 -1.37 20.01
C LYS A 237 -38.79 -0.25 19.70
N ASN A 238 -38.44 0.69 18.82
CA ASN A 238 -39.31 1.79 18.39
C ASN A 238 -40.03 1.48 17.07
N GLY A 239 -39.97 0.24 16.57
CA GLY A 239 -40.56 -0.17 15.31
C GLY A 239 -39.80 0.30 14.05
N LYS A 240 -38.68 1.01 14.20
CA LYS A 240 -37.90 1.56 13.09
C LYS A 240 -37.10 0.45 12.42
N LEU A 241 -37.17 0.38 11.08
CA LEU A 241 -36.43 -0.60 10.30
C LEU A 241 -34.94 -0.23 10.29
N LYS A 242 -34.10 -1.13 10.81
CA LYS A 242 -32.64 -1.06 10.83
C LYS A 242 -32.04 -2.25 10.06
N PHE A 243 -30.75 -2.18 9.82
CA PHE A 243 -30.01 -3.26 9.16
C PHE A 243 -28.65 -3.43 9.83
N LYS A 244 -28.19 -4.67 9.92
CA LYS A 244 -26.85 -5.02 10.42
C LYS A 244 -26.14 -5.94 9.42
N GLY A 245 -24.81 -5.88 9.38
CA GLY A 245 -24.03 -6.87 8.64
C GLY A 245 -24.24 -8.28 9.21
N ASN A 246 -24.27 -9.29 8.35
CA ASN A 246 -24.29 -10.69 8.77
C ASN A 246 -22.94 -11.36 8.50
N SER A 247 -22.79 -12.65 8.87
CA SER A 247 -21.54 -13.41 8.69
C SER A 247 -21.06 -13.48 7.23
N ASN A 248 -21.96 -13.31 6.25
CA ASN A 248 -21.60 -13.30 4.83
C ASN A 248 -20.97 -11.96 4.40
N LEU A 249 -21.14 -10.87 5.17
CA LEU A 249 -20.55 -9.59 4.83
C LEU A 249 -19.03 -9.68 4.74
N LYS A 250 -18.37 -10.21 5.78
CA LYS A 250 -16.90 -10.37 5.80
C LYS A 250 -16.43 -11.35 4.72
N ARG A 251 -17.14 -12.47 4.53
CA ARG A 251 -16.83 -13.46 3.47
C ARG A 251 -16.93 -12.88 2.06
N SER A 252 -17.82 -11.90 1.86
CA SER A 252 -18.02 -11.26 0.55
C SER A 252 -16.97 -10.20 0.18
N GLN A 253 -16.04 -9.86 1.09
CA GLN A 253 -15.01 -8.84 0.86
C GLN A 253 -13.84 -9.35 0.00
N GLN A 254 -13.70 -10.66 -0.16
CA GLN A 254 -12.62 -11.24 -0.97
C GLN A 254 -12.90 -11.10 -2.46
N TYR A 255 -11.93 -10.55 -3.21
CA TYR A 255 -11.97 -10.55 -4.68
C TYR A 255 -12.09 -11.94 -5.24
N THR A 256 -12.83 -12.18 -6.31
CA THR A 256 -12.89 -13.51 -6.93
C THR A 256 -11.72 -13.75 -7.88
N TYR A 257 -11.46 -15.01 -8.25
CA TYR A 257 -10.51 -15.31 -9.32
C TYR A 257 -10.88 -14.66 -10.66
N LYS A 258 -12.18 -14.59 -10.99
CA LYS A 258 -12.64 -13.95 -12.23
C LYS A 258 -12.39 -12.44 -12.21
N PHE A 259 -12.57 -11.78 -11.08
CA PHE A 259 -12.23 -10.36 -10.93
C PHE A 259 -10.73 -10.14 -11.02
N ALA A 260 -9.94 -10.91 -10.25
CA ALA A 260 -8.47 -10.82 -10.28
C ALA A 260 -7.90 -11.06 -11.68
N SER A 261 -8.37 -12.10 -12.38
CA SER A 261 -8.00 -12.39 -13.76
C SER A 261 -8.32 -11.23 -14.70
N LYS A 262 -9.51 -10.61 -14.56
CA LYS A 262 -9.87 -9.44 -15.36
C LYS A 262 -8.94 -8.26 -15.09
N ILE A 263 -8.60 -7.96 -13.83
CA ILE A 263 -7.65 -6.89 -13.49
C ILE A 263 -6.28 -7.17 -14.12
N VAL A 264 -5.76 -8.39 -14.00
CA VAL A 264 -4.47 -8.77 -14.59
C VAL A 264 -4.47 -8.66 -16.12
N GLN A 265 -5.58 -9.02 -16.78
CA GLN A 265 -5.74 -8.82 -18.23
C GLN A 265 -5.76 -7.34 -18.65
N LEU A 266 -6.09 -6.42 -17.73
CA LEU A 266 -6.06 -4.98 -17.99
C LEU A 266 -4.68 -4.36 -17.80
N VAL A 267 -3.78 -5.00 -17.03
CA VAL A 267 -2.44 -4.45 -16.74
C VAL A 267 -1.68 -4.02 -18.00
N PRO A 268 -1.57 -4.83 -19.09
CA PRO A 268 -0.90 -4.36 -20.32
C PRO A 268 -1.54 -3.11 -20.93
N LYS A 269 -2.86 -3.02 -20.90
CA LYS A 269 -3.61 -1.90 -21.49
C LYS A 269 -3.47 -0.64 -20.65
N ILE A 270 -3.56 -0.78 -19.32
CA ILE A 270 -3.35 0.30 -18.36
C ILE A 270 -1.94 0.87 -18.54
N ARG A 271 -0.92 0.01 -18.56
CA ARG A 271 0.47 0.43 -18.78
C ARG A 271 0.69 1.13 -20.11
N LYS A 272 -0.03 0.72 -21.16
CA LYS A 272 0.00 1.40 -22.46
C LYS A 272 -0.61 2.80 -22.38
N ASP A 273 -1.77 2.95 -21.72
CA ASP A 273 -2.40 4.27 -21.51
C ASP A 273 -1.44 5.24 -20.82
N THR A 274 -0.72 4.78 -19.79
CA THR A 274 0.18 5.62 -18.99
C THR A 274 1.37 6.13 -19.80
N LYS A 275 2.01 5.26 -20.60
CA LYS A 275 3.14 5.64 -21.46
C LYS A 275 2.77 6.68 -22.53
N THR A 276 1.52 6.68 -22.99
CA THR A 276 1.07 7.61 -24.05
C THR A 276 0.75 9.01 -23.54
N LYS A 277 0.68 9.21 -22.23
CA LYS A 277 0.36 10.49 -21.59
C LYS A 277 1.42 10.81 -20.55
N PRO A 278 2.69 11.06 -20.96
CA PRO A 278 3.70 11.50 -20.01
C PRO A 278 3.18 12.75 -19.30
N ILE A 279 3.29 12.77 -17.97
CA ILE A 279 3.01 13.97 -17.19
C ILE A 279 4.00 15.03 -17.73
N PRO A 280 3.54 16.18 -18.24
CA PRO A 280 4.43 17.16 -18.85
C PRO A 280 5.56 17.50 -17.87
N ILE A 281 6.82 17.35 -18.28
CA ILE A 281 7.98 17.51 -17.39
C ILE A 281 8.04 18.93 -16.78
N GLN A 282 7.59 19.95 -17.53
CA GLN A 282 7.44 21.32 -17.01
C GLN A 282 6.37 21.44 -15.90
N VAL A 283 5.30 20.63 -15.98
CA VAL A 283 4.29 20.53 -14.92
C VAL A 283 4.83 19.71 -13.74
N GLN A 284 5.82 18.83 -13.92
CA GLN A 284 6.42 18.11 -12.78
C GLN A 284 7.18 19.06 -11.83
N GLN A 285 7.98 20.01 -12.33
CA GLN A 285 8.80 20.84 -11.43
C GLN A 285 8.02 21.83 -10.56
N ASP A 286 7.17 22.68 -11.15
CA ASP A 286 6.44 23.72 -10.40
C ASP A 286 5.24 23.16 -9.64
N SER A 287 4.66 22.07 -10.14
CA SER A 287 3.42 21.55 -9.57
C SER A 287 3.66 20.52 -8.48
N PHE A 288 4.77 19.80 -8.46
CA PHE A 288 5.11 18.98 -7.29
C PHE A 288 5.41 19.84 -6.07
N GLN A 289 6.07 21.00 -6.23
CA GLN A 289 6.22 21.98 -5.16
C GLN A 289 4.85 22.43 -4.62
N ASN A 290 3.93 22.85 -5.49
CA ASN A 290 2.58 23.27 -5.08
C ASN A 290 1.74 22.12 -4.48
N LEU A 291 1.86 20.91 -5.02
CA LEU A 291 1.17 19.71 -4.55
C LEU A 291 1.61 19.33 -3.13
N PHE A 292 2.90 19.47 -2.82
CA PHE A 292 3.43 19.12 -1.52
C PHE A 292 3.34 20.30 -0.53
N ALA A 293 3.53 21.55 -0.95
CA ALA A 293 3.40 22.75 -0.11
C ALA A 293 1.97 22.98 0.39
N ASN A 294 0.96 22.69 -0.44
CA ASN A 294 -0.46 22.84 -0.09
C ASN A 294 -1.04 21.64 0.68
N MET A 295 -0.19 20.74 1.20
CA MET A 295 -0.70 19.71 2.11
C MET A 295 -1.07 20.27 3.50
N ASN A 296 -0.76 21.54 3.81
CA ASN A 296 -0.92 22.16 5.12
C ASN A 296 -2.26 21.83 5.79
N PHE A 297 -2.16 21.30 7.02
CA PHE A 297 -3.06 20.25 7.50
C PHE A 297 -4.04 20.70 8.60
N SER A 298 -3.95 21.92 9.12
CA SER A 298 -4.79 22.43 10.22
C SER A 298 -5.87 23.41 9.74
N ASP A 299 -5.54 24.29 8.80
CA ASP A 299 -6.32 25.52 8.61
C ASP A 299 -7.52 25.32 7.66
N GLU A 300 -7.41 24.41 6.69
CA GLU A 300 -8.53 24.10 5.78
C GLU A 300 -9.63 23.26 6.46
N CYS A 301 -9.27 22.36 7.38
CA CYS A 301 -10.26 21.65 8.20
C CYS A 301 -10.93 22.63 9.19
N ARG A 302 -10.16 23.53 9.82
CA ARG A 302 -10.72 24.57 10.70
C ARG A 302 -11.58 25.58 9.94
N ALA A 303 -11.21 25.98 8.72
CA ALA A 303 -12.00 26.89 7.89
C ALA A 303 -13.30 26.23 7.39
N TRP A 304 -13.26 24.94 7.07
CA TRP A 304 -14.45 24.16 6.73
C TRP A 304 -15.39 23.98 7.95
N ASP A 305 -14.83 23.67 9.12
CA ASP A 305 -15.59 23.53 10.37
C ASP A 305 -16.11 24.87 10.91
N ALA A 306 -15.35 25.96 10.73
CA ALA A 306 -15.77 27.33 11.06
C ALA A 306 -16.88 27.82 10.13
N GLY A 307 -16.78 27.55 8.83
CA GLY A 307 -17.82 27.87 7.85
C GLY A 307 -19.14 27.13 8.11
N ILE A 308 -19.08 25.87 8.55
CA ILE A 308 -20.28 25.10 8.92
C ILE A 308 -20.85 25.51 10.29
N SER A 309 -19.99 25.87 11.25
CA SER A 309 -20.42 26.28 12.59
C SER A 309 -21.09 27.66 12.60
N LEU A 310 -20.62 28.61 11.78
CA LEU A 310 -21.27 29.92 11.63
C LEU A 310 -22.68 29.80 11.04
N VAL A 311 -22.84 29.01 9.97
CA VAL A 311 -24.15 28.81 9.31
C VAL A 311 -25.17 28.18 10.26
N LYS A 312 -24.74 27.31 11.18
CA LYS A 312 -25.61 26.67 12.18
C LYS A 312 -25.98 27.58 13.35
N MET A 313 -25.11 28.50 13.76
CA MET A 313 -25.36 29.39 14.90
C MET A 313 -26.25 30.58 14.53
N GLU A 314 -26.16 31.12 13.31
CA GLU A 314 -26.86 32.37 12.96
C GLU A 314 -28.22 32.17 12.27
N THR A 315 -28.42 31.09 11.51
CA THR A 315 -29.62 31.00 10.65
C THR A 315 -30.78 30.23 11.24
N GLY A 316 -30.56 29.33 12.22
CA GLY A 316 -31.61 28.51 12.84
C GLY A 316 -32.50 27.71 11.87
N MET A 317 -32.15 27.63 10.58
CA MET A 317 -33.00 27.10 9.52
C MET A 317 -32.52 25.75 8.98
N ASP A 318 -33.48 24.87 8.75
CA ASP A 318 -33.31 23.62 7.99
C ASP A 318 -33.26 23.96 6.48
N PRO A 319 -32.13 23.71 5.78
CA PRO A 319 -31.94 24.10 4.38
C PRO A 319 -32.84 23.35 3.38
N LEU A 320 -33.69 22.43 3.84
CA LEU A 320 -34.62 21.68 3.00
C LEU A 320 -35.88 22.44 2.56
N ARG A 321 -36.01 23.75 2.86
CA ARG A 321 -37.22 24.54 2.52
C ARG A 321 -36.99 25.94 1.95
N ALA A 322 -35.76 26.36 1.67
CA ALA A 322 -35.52 27.67 1.06
C ALA A 322 -35.65 27.60 -0.48
N SER A 323 -36.39 28.53 -1.08
CA SER A 323 -36.43 28.69 -2.54
C SER A 323 -35.08 29.18 -3.06
N ASP A 324 -34.73 28.83 -4.31
CA ASP A 324 -33.44 29.20 -4.94
C ASP A 324 -33.14 30.71 -4.89
N ALA A 325 -34.17 31.57 -4.87
CA ALA A 325 -34.03 33.02 -4.72
C ALA A 325 -33.53 33.44 -3.32
N ALA A 326 -33.96 32.74 -2.27
CA ALA A 326 -33.52 33.01 -0.90
C ALA A 326 -32.07 32.56 -0.67
N ILE A 327 -31.65 31.47 -1.34
CA ILE A 327 -30.27 31.00 -1.33
C ILE A 327 -29.35 32.00 -2.03
N ALA A 328 -29.78 32.56 -3.17
CA ALA A 328 -29.01 33.56 -3.90
C ALA A 328 -28.87 34.89 -3.14
N GLU A 329 -29.93 35.34 -2.47
CA GLU A 329 -29.90 36.57 -1.66
C GLU A 329 -28.98 36.42 -0.43
N GLU A 330 -29.02 35.27 0.25
CA GLU A 330 -28.14 35.01 1.39
C GLU A 330 -26.68 34.77 0.97
N LEU A 331 -26.42 34.17 -0.19
CA LEU A 331 -25.07 34.08 -0.75
C LEU A 331 -24.48 35.47 -1.06
N ALA A 332 -25.30 36.41 -1.54
CA ALA A 332 -24.87 37.79 -1.76
C ALA A 332 -24.54 38.53 -0.46
N LYS A 333 -25.33 38.32 0.61
CA LYS A 333 -25.05 38.88 1.94
C LYS A 333 -23.80 38.28 2.58
N LEU A 334 -23.59 36.97 2.44
CA LEU A 334 -22.37 36.28 2.88
C LEU A 334 -21.11 36.81 2.17
N GLN A 335 -21.23 37.12 0.87
CA GLN A 335 -20.12 37.64 0.07
C GLN A 335 -19.74 39.07 0.47
N ASP A 336 -20.73 39.89 0.86
CA ASP A 336 -20.54 41.24 1.41
C ASP A 336 -19.97 41.22 2.84
N MET A 337 -20.44 40.29 3.68
CA MET A 337 -19.91 40.08 5.04
C MET A 337 -18.46 39.59 5.04
N LEU A 338 -18.09 38.68 4.13
CA LEU A 338 -16.71 38.19 4.00
C LEU A 338 -15.74 39.30 3.56
N GLN A 339 -16.20 40.30 2.81
CA GLN A 339 -15.40 41.49 2.49
C GLN A 339 -15.21 42.40 3.71
N HIS A 340 -16.15 42.40 4.66
CA HIS A 340 -16.05 43.16 5.91
C HIS A 340 -15.19 42.49 7.00
N VAL A 341 -15.19 41.16 7.08
CA VAL A 341 -14.42 40.39 8.08
C VAL A 341 -12.91 40.39 7.78
N ALA A 342 -12.49 40.60 6.53
CA ALA A 342 -11.08 40.74 6.15
C ALA A 342 -10.39 41.99 6.74
N MET A 343 -11.13 42.88 7.43
CA MET A 343 -10.63 44.15 7.99
C MET A 343 -10.61 44.22 9.52
N ILE A 344 -11.01 43.17 10.25
CA ILE A 344 -11.06 43.21 11.74
C ILE A 344 -10.21 42.07 12.31
N GLY A 345 -9.16 42.43 13.07
CA GLY A 345 -8.26 41.49 13.73
C GLY A 345 -8.96 40.61 14.79
N ALA A 346 -8.44 39.40 14.97
CA ALA A 346 -9.02 38.36 15.79
C ALA A 346 -9.15 38.74 17.29
N PRO A 347 -10.27 38.43 17.96
CA PRO A 347 -10.40 38.58 19.42
C PRO A 347 -9.92 37.33 20.17
N GLU A 348 -9.46 37.55 21.41
CA GLU A 348 -8.96 36.54 22.36
C GLU A 348 -10.03 35.52 22.81
N GLU A 349 -9.59 34.28 23.09
CA GLU A 349 -10.42 33.17 23.55
C GLU A 349 -11.02 33.38 24.96
N PRO A 350 -12.28 32.99 25.22
CA PRO A 350 -12.83 32.98 26.57
C PRO A 350 -12.46 31.69 27.35
N PRO A 351 -12.51 31.72 28.70
CA PRO A 351 -11.99 30.64 29.54
C PRO A 351 -12.89 29.40 29.55
N ARG A 352 -12.25 28.23 29.64
CA ARG A 352 -12.88 26.91 29.80
C ARG A 352 -13.59 26.80 31.15
N ASN A 353 -14.86 26.39 31.13
CA ASN A 353 -15.59 25.94 32.32
C ASN A 353 -15.44 24.43 32.50
N ASP A 354 -15.05 24.03 33.72
CA ASP A 354 -15.03 22.64 34.18
C ASP A 354 -16.47 22.13 34.41
N TYR A 355 -16.83 21.03 33.76
CA TYR A 355 -18.08 20.32 34.02
C TYR A 355 -17.82 19.13 34.96
N GLN A 356 -18.51 19.14 36.10
CA GLN A 356 -18.52 18.05 37.08
C GLN A 356 -19.40 16.89 36.61
N ASP A 357 -18.91 15.68 36.86
CA ASP A 357 -19.60 14.40 36.71
C ASP A 357 -20.89 14.34 37.53
N VAL A 358 -21.99 13.94 36.87
CA VAL A 358 -23.21 13.47 37.55
C VAL A 358 -23.42 12.02 37.15
N SER A 359 -23.10 11.11 38.07
CA SER A 359 -23.47 9.71 38.00
C SER A 359 -24.95 9.56 38.35
N ALA A 360 -25.71 8.87 37.49
CA ALA A 360 -27.03 8.38 37.81
C ALA A 360 -27.22 6.95 37.28
N ASP A 361 -27.61 6.09 38.20
CA ASP A 361 -27.97 4.68 38.04
C ASP A 361 -28.93 4.42 36.88
N VAL A 362 -28.63 3.42 36.06
CA VAL A 362 -29.61 2.69 35.24
C VAL A 362 -29.34 1.20 35.32
N GLY A 363 -30.40 0.46 35.63
CA GLY A 363 -30.41 -0.94 36.03
C GLY A 363 -29.88 -1.93 35.01
N ASN A 364 -29.35 -3.01 35.57
CA ASN A 364 -29.06 -4.29 34.94
C ASN A 364 -30.29 -4.85 34.23
N ASP A 365 -30.19 -5.08 32.93
CA ASP A 365 -30.90 -6.16 32.25
C ASP A 365 -29.94 -6.89 31.30
N SER A 366 -29.99 -8.21 31.41
CA SER A 366 -29.07 -9.21 30.85
C SER A 366 -28.88 -9.11 29.34
N MET A 367 -27.64 -8.82 28.92
CA MET A 367 -27.17 -8.95 27.55
C MET A 367 -26.25 -10.18 27.46
N GLU A 368 -26.80 -11.31 27.01
CA GLU A 368 -26.04 -12.51 26.67
C GLU A 368 -25.09 -12.22 25.50
N SER A 369 -23.80 -12.32 25.81
CA SER A 369 -22.64 -12.65 24.95
C SER A 369 -22.76 -12.40 23.44
N LEU A 370 -22.50 -11.15 23.04
CA LEU A 370 -21.78 -10.89 21.81
C LEU A 370 -20.30 -10.79 22.16
N ASP A 371 -19.50 -11.71 21.63
CA ASP A 371 -18.04 -11.66 21.67
C ASP A 371 -17.55 -10.35 21.02
N HIS A 372 -17.46 -9.30 21.85
CA HIS A 372 -16.53 -8.22 21.62
C HIS A 372 -15.13 -8.81 21.81
N GLU A 373 -14.55 -9.32 20.72
CA GLU A 373 -13.09 -9.44 20.62
C GLU A 373 -12.52 -8.07 21.01
N LEU A 374 -11.88 -8.07 22.18
CA LEU A 374 -11.23 -6.96 22.82
C LEU A 374 -10.40 -6.18 21.79
N CYS A 375 -10.87 -4.97 21.47
CA CYS A 375 -9.93 -3.91 21.12
C CYS A 375 -9.12 -3.66 22.39
N HIS A 376 -8.01 -4.37 22.56
CA HIS A 376 -7.03 -3.99 23.56
C HIS A 376 -6.69 -2.52 23.33
N ASP A 377 -6.96 -1.70 24.35
CA ASP A 377 -6.50 -0.33 24.41
C ASP A 377 -4.99 -0.35 24.15
N ASP A 378 -4.57 0.33 23.09
CA ASP A 378 -3.18 0.45 22.69
C ASP A 378 -2.60 1.66 23.46
N PRO A 379 -1.78 1.45 24.52
CA PRO A 379 -1.26 2.55 25.33
C PRO A 379 -0.23 3.40 24.57
N TYR A 380 0.10 3.08 23.32
CA TYR A 380 1.17 3.73 22.56
C TYR A 380 0.72 4.79 21.54
N ASP A 381 -0.58 5.10 21.41
CA ASP A 381 -1.11 6.01 20.35
C ASP A 381 -1.27 7.49 20.80
N TYR A 382 -0.87 7.87 22.01
CA TYR A 382 -1.10 9.22 22.59
C TYR A 382 0.19 10.02 22.88
N GLY A 383 1.17 10.03 21.98
CA GLY A 383 2.49 10.63 22.28
C GLY A 383 2.94 11.85 21.48
N PHE A 384 2.75 11.90 20.17
CA PHE A 384 3.71 12.65 19.33
C PHE A 384 3.17 13.83 18.50
N PHE A 385 1.87 14.07 18.43
CA PHE A 385 1.30 15.03 17.45
C PHE A 385 0.56 16.25 18.02
N HIS A 386 0.53 16.45 19.34
CA HIS A 386 -0.25 17.54 19.95
C HIS A 386 0.54 18.79 20.37
N GLN A 387 1.85 18.89 20.11
CA GLN A 387 2.69 19.97 20.66
C GLN A 387 3.53 20.78 19.65
N ALA A 388 3.21 20.73 18.35
CA ALA A 388 3.90 21.52 17.33
C ALA A 388 2.94 22.52 16.69
N ASP A 389 2.48 23.49 17.47
CA ASP A 389 1.82 24.69 16.97
C ASP A 389 2.81 25.86 17.12
N GLU A 390 2.89 26.70 16.08
CA GLU A 390 3.68 27.95 15.96
C GLU A 390 5.18 27.84 15.66
N VAL A 391 5.58 27.61 14.38
CA VAL A 391 6.55 28.45 13.64
C VAL A 391 6.42 28.10 12.14
N GLY A 392 6.19 29.10 11.28
CA GLY A 392 6.11 28.91 9.82
C GLY A 392 7.50 28.76 9.18
N ALA A 393 7.67 27.73 8.34
CA ALA A 393 8.80 27.64 7.42
C ALA A 393 8.68 28.72 6.33
N THR A 394 9.79 29.31 5.89
CA THR A 394 9.78 30.34 4.84
C THR A 394 9.67 29.70 3.45
N ALA A 395 9.30 30.49 2.44
CA ALA A 395 9.25 30.04 1.05
C ALA A 395 10.63 29.59 0.54
N ASP A 396 11.71 30.21 1.04
CA ASP A 396 13.09 29.91 0.67
C ASP A 396 13.54 28.54 1.24
N ASP A 397 13.12 28.19 2.46
CA ASP A 397 13.38 26.88 3.06
C ASP A 397 12.73 25.72 2.28
N CYS A 398 11.60 25.99 1.63
CA CYS A 398 10.92 25.02 0.77
C CYS A 398 11.62 24.87 -0.60
N ALA A 399 12.17 25.95 -1.13
CA ALA A 399 12.86 25.97 -2.42
C ALA A 399 14.20 25.20 -2.38
N ASP A 400 15.03 25.43 -1.36
CA ASP A 400 16.34 24.75 -1.20
C ASP A 400 16.20 23.24 -1.00
N MET A 401 15.21 22.83 -0.21
CA MET A 401 14.95 21.42 0.02
C MET A 401 14.38 20.74 -1.25
N TRP A 402 13.57 21.44 -2.04
CA TRP A 402 13.12 20.92 -3.33
C TRP A 402 14.27 20.74 -4.32
N GLN A 403 15.19 21.70 -4.40
CA GLN A 403 16.41 21.54 -5.20
C GLN A 403 17.21 20.32 -4.76
N THR A 404 17.27 20.07 -3.45
CA THR A 404 17.93 18.86 -2.89
C THR A 404 17.20 17.57 -3.27
N LEU A 405 15.87 17.53 -3.17
CA LEU A 405 15.05 16.37 -3.57
C LEU A 405 15.13 16.12 -5.09
N GLN A 406 15.05 17.18 -5.90
CA GLN A 406 15.15 17.09 -7.34
C GLN A 406 16.53 16.62 -7.77
N ALA A 407 17.60 17.10 -7.12
CA ALA A 407 18.96 16.61 -7.33
C ALA A 407 19.07 15.12 -6.99
N ALA A 408 18.52 14.68 -5.86
CA ALA A 408 18.51 13.27 -5.48
C ALA A 408 17.68 12.40 -6.44
N LEU A 409 16.51 12.85 -6.88
CA LEU A 409 15.67 12.14 -7.84
C LEU A 409 16.32 12.07 -9.23
N ASN A 410 16.96 13.15 -9.68
CA ASN A 410 17.72 13.18 -10.92
C ASN A 410 18.94 12.27 -10.85
N GLU A 411 19.69 12.27 -9.74
CA GLU A 411 20.82 11.38 -9.52
C GLU A 411 20.39 9.91 -9.54
N VAL A 412 19.29 9.58 -8.86
CA VAL A 412 18.70 8.22 -8.91
C VAL A 412 18.24 7.87 -10.33
N ALA A 413 17.66 8.82 -11.06
CA ALA A 413 17.26 8.61 -12.45
C ALA A 413 18.47 8.38 -13.37
N GLU A 414 19.56 9.15 -13.23
CA GLU A 414 20.81 8.99 -13.99
C GLU A 414 21.52 7.68 -13.67
N LEU A 415 21.61 7.31 -12.39
CA LEU A 415 22.14 6.01 -11.93
C LEU A 415 21.31 4.83 -12.46
N ARG A 416 20.01 5.03 -12.69
CA ARG A 416 19.13 4.01 -13.30
C ARG A 416 19.17 4.03 -14.83
N ALA A 417 19.38 5.19 -15.46
CA ALA A 417 19.45 5.38 -16.91
C ALA A 417 20.76 4.85 -17.52
N THR A 418 21.79 4.64 -16.71
CA THR A 418 22.97 3.87 -17.10
C THR A 418 22.75 2.41 -16.71
N PRO A 419 22.23 1.54 -17.61
CA PRO A 419 22.16 0.12 -17.31
C PRO A 419 23.58 -0.36 -17.00
N PRO A 420 23.83 -1.00 -15.84
CA PRO A 420 25.15 -1.54 -15.55
C PRO A 420 25.52 -2.45 -16.71
N LYS A 421 26.73 -2.26 -17.26
CA LYS A 421 27.22 -3.08 -18.39
C LYS A 421 26.88 -4.54 -18.06
N PRO A 422 26.34 -5.34 -19.00
CA PRO A 422 25.80 -6.68 -18.68
C PRO A 422 26.74 -7.52 -17.82
N LYS A 423 28.05 -7.38 -18.06
CA LYS A 423 29.16 -7.97 -17.30
C LYS A 423 29.26 -7.48 -15.85
N GLU A 424 29.16 -6.18 -15.58
CA GLU A 424 29.18 -5.61 -14.21
C GLU A 424 27.91 -5.96 -13.44
N SER A 425 26.75 -5.93 -14.10
CA SER A 425 25.49 -6.35 -13.49
C SER A 425 25.53 -7.82 -13.04
N PHE A 426 26.17 -8.67 -13.85
CA PHE A 426 26.41 -10.07 -13.56
C PHE A 426 27.42 -10.25 -12.42
N ILE A 427 28.59 -9.59 -12.50
CA ILE A 427 29.63 -9.63 -11.46
C ILE A 427 29.08 -9.15 -10.12
N ARG A 428 28.32 -8.04 -10.08
CA ARG A 428 27.71 -7.51 -8.85
C ARG A 428 26.64 -8.46 -8.28
N ARG A 429 25.94 -9.20 -9.15
CA ARG A 429 24.96 -10.23 -8.73
C ARG A 429 25.64 -11.48 -8.19
N CYS A 430 26.78 -11.87 -8.77
CA CYS A 430 27.62 -12.96 -8.26
C CYS A 430 28.28 -12.60 -6.92
N ARG A 431 28.87 -11.40 -6.80
CA ARG A 431 29.48 -10.92 -5.55
C ARG A 431 28.48 -10.85 -4.41
N ARG A 432 27.31 -10.26 -4.62
CA ARG A 432 26.24 -10.27 -3.61
C ARG A 432 25.84 -11.69 -3.21
N LYS A 433 25.68 -12.60 -4.16
CA LYS A 433 25.37 -14.00 -3.81
C LYS A 433 26.48 -14.68 -3.01
N ILE A 434 27.75 -14.33 -3.25
CA ILE A 434 28.90 -14.87 -2.52
C ILE A 434 28.99 -14.25 -1.11
N GLU A 435 28.79 -12.94 -0.98
CA GLU A 435 28.86 -12.20 0.31
C GLU A 435 27.81 -12.67 1.33
N PHE A 436 26.67 -13.20 0.88
CA PHE A 436 25.61 -13.72 1.75
C PHE A 436 25.69 -15.23 2.03
N ILE A 437 26.63 -15.96 1.40
CA ILE A 437 26.84 -17.37 1.70
C ILE A 437 27.88 -17.46 2.81
N ASN A 438 27.42 -17.74 4.03
CA ASN A 438 28.33 -18.14 5.10
C ASN A 438 28.90 -19.53 4.74
N GLU A 439 30.22 -19.71 4.80
CA GLU A 439 30.86 -21.00 4.52
C GLU A 439 30.30 -22.13 5.40
N GLN A 440 29.81 -21.79 6.59
CA GLN A 440 29.18 -22.73 7.53
C GLN A 440 27.81 -23.25 7.05
N ASP A 441 27.16 -22.55 6.11
CA ASP A 441 25.86 -22.94 5.54
C ASP A 441 26.01 -23.79 4.26
N LEU A 442 27.24 -23.95 3.77
CA LEU A 442 27.58 -24.85 2.68
C LEU A 442 27.98 -26.21 3.25
N TYR A 443 27.45 -27.27 2.65
CA TYR A 443 27.97 -28.61 2.85
C TYR A 443 28.32 -29.21 1.49
N ALA A 444 29.48 -29.84 1.42
CA ALA A 444 29.88 -30.63 0.27
C ALA A 444 29.45 -32.08 0.51
N GLU A 445 28.58 -32.60 -0.36
CA GLU A 445 28.41 -34.03 -0.52
C GLU A 445 29.47 -34.52 -1.50
N GLY A 446 30.18 -35.57 -1.11
CA GLY A 446 31.16 -36.22 -1.97
C GLY A 446 31.08 -37.71 -1.83
N GLU A 447 31.76 -38.38 -2.73
CA GLU A 447 31.91 -39.83 -2.71
C GLU A 447 33.36 -40.21 -2.97
N PHE A 448 33.72 -41.43 -2.61
CA PHE A 448 35.06 -41.96 -2.85
C PHE A 448 35.06 -42.72 -4.17
N LEU A 449 35.79 -42.21 -5.16
CA LEU A 449 35.91 -42.80 -6.50
C LEU A 449 37.31 -43.32 -6.74
N SER A 450 37.44 -44.47 -7.40
CA SER A 450 38.71 -44.93 -7.94
C SER A 450 39.11 -44.11 -9.16
N GLU A 451 40.36 -44.23 -9.58
CA GLU A 451 40.81 -43.63 -10.85
C GLU A 451 40.03 -44.19 -12.05
N GLN A 452 39.67 -45.47 -12.01
CA GLN A 452 38.87 -46.11 -13.04
C GLN A 452 37.45 -45.53 -13.08
N ASP A 453 36.81 -45.34 -11.92
CA ASP A 453 35.48 -44.70 -11.85
C ASP A 453 35.51 -43.28 -12.40
N LEU A 454 36.58 -42.53 -12.12
CA LEU A 454 36.77 -41.18 -12.67
C LEU A 454 36.88 -41.19 -14.20
N ILE A 455 37.59 -42.17 -14.77
CA ILE A 455 37.71 -42.35 -16.22
C ILE A 455 36.34 -42.73 -16.82
N GLU A 456 35.60 -43.63 -16.18
CA GLU A 456 34.27 -44.07 -16.61
C GLU A 456 33.22 -42.95 -16.55
N GLN A 457 33.37 -42.02 -15.61
CA GLN A 457 32.58 -40.78 -15.55
C GLN A 457 33.11 -39.67 -16.49
N GLU A 458 34.01 -40.01 -17.42
CA GLU A 458 34.56 -39.11 -18.44
C GLU A 458 35.33 -37.89 -17.88
N TYR A 459 35.99 -38.03 -16.72
CA TYR A 459 36.84 -36.96 -16.19
C TYR A 459 38.11 -36.84 -17.05
N LYS A 460 38.44 -35.62 -17.49
CA LYS A 460 39.70 -35.33 -18.19
C LYS A 460 40.89 -35.69 -17.28
N GLU A 461 41.97 -36.23 -17.87
CA GLU A 461 43.19 -36.63 -17.15
C GLU A 461 43.77 -35.48 -16.28
N THR A 462 43.72 -34.25 -16.77
CA THR A 462 44.13 -33.06 -16.01
C THR A 462 43.32 -32.86 -14.74
N ARG A 463 42.02 -33.15 -14.76
CA ARG A 463 41.13 -33.09 -13.58
C ARG A 463 41.40 -34.25 -12.62
N ILE A 464 41.65 -35.45 -13.14
CA ILE A 464 42.03 -36.62 -12.33
C ILE A 464 43.32 -36.32 -11.55
N ASN A 465 44.33 -35.77 -12.22
CA ASN A 465 45.59 -35.37 -11.58
C ASN A 465 45.40 -34.27 -10.53
N ALA A 466 44.52 -33.30 -10.79
CA ALA A 466 44.17 -32.27 -9.81
C ALA A 466 43.46 -32.85 -8.56
N ILE A 467 42.51 -33.77 -8.74
CA ILE A 467 41.82 -34.47 -7.64
C ILE A 467 42.83 -35.25 -6.79
N LYS A 468 43.73 -36.00 -7.42
CA LYS A 468 44.80 -36.75 -6.74
C LYS A 468 45.69 -35.82 -5.92
N ALA A 469 46.12 -34.70 -6.51
CA ALA A 469 46.98 -33.72 -5.85
C ALA A 469 46.27 -33.05 -4.67
N GLU A 470 44.98 -32.72 -4.78
CA GLU A 470 44.21 -32.10 -3.70
C GLU A 470 43.92 -33.09 -2.56
N CYS A 471 43.53 -34.33 -2.88
CA CYS A 471 43.31 -35.38 -1.89
C CYS A 471 44.59 -35.71 -1.11
N ALA A 472 45.76 -35.59 -1.74
CA ALA A 472 47.05 -35.80 -1.06
C ALA A 472 47.35 -34.75 0.03
N LYS A 473 46.75 -33.55 -0.06
CA LYS A 473 46.92 -32.48 0.95
C LYS A 473 46.06 -32.68 2.19
N ARG A 474 44.99 -33.48 2.12
CA ARG A 474 43.98 -33.61 3.17
C ARG A 474 43.95 -35.01 3.77
N LYS A 475 44.16 -35.09 5.09
CA LYS A 475 44.12 -36.38 5.81
C LYS A 475 42.71 -36.99 5.73
N GLY A 476 42.63 -38.25 5.30
CA GLY A 476 41.38 -39.00 5.17
C GLY A 476 40.67 -38.89 3.82
N TRP A 477 41.17 -38.07 2.88
CA TRP A 477 40.60 -37.93 1.54
C TRP A 477 41.13 -38.97 0.52
N ILE A 478 42.09 -39.78 0.95
CA ILE A 478 42.55 -40.97 0.23
C ILE A 478 42.33 -42.16 1.15
N ARG A 479 41.62 -43.18 0.66
CA ARG A 479 41.48 -44.46 1.35
C ARG A 479 41.70 -45.62 0.40
N ARG A 480 41.94 -46.81 0.95
CA ARG A 480 41.96 -48.04 0.14
C ARG A 480 40.57 -48.62 0.08
N ASP A 481 40.24 -49.23 -1.05
CA ASP A 481 39.00 -49.97 -1.16
C ASP A 481 38.94 -51.11 -0.13
N ARG A 482 37.73 -51.40 0.36
CA ARG A 482 37.52 -52.41 1.42
C ARG A 482 37.72 -53.83 0.91
N TYR A 483 37.34 -54.09 -0.34
CA TYR A 483 37.38 -55.38 -0.98
C TYR A 483 38.65 -55.54 -1.81
N GLU A 484 39.10 -54.47 -2.47
CA GLU A 484 40.28 -54.45 -3.32
C GLU A 484 41.41 -53.63 -2.70
N LYS A 485 42.19 -54.26 -1.81
CA LYS A 485 43.25 -53.59 -1.01
C LYS A 485 44.30 -52.80 -1.81
N HIS A 486 44.41 -53.03 -3.12
CA HIS A 486 45.33 -52.36 -4.03
C HIS A 486 44.74 -51.12 -4.70
N VAL A 487 43.41 -50.97 -4.71
CA VAL A 487 42.70 -49.82 -5.29
C VAL A 487 42.68 -48.66 -4.30
N LYS A 488 43.10 -47.48 -4.77
CA LYS A 488 42.99 -46.22 -4.02
C LYS A 488 41.73 -45.49 -4.46
N LEU A 489 40.95 -45.05 -3.48
CA LEU A 489 39.79 -44.21 -3.67
C LEU A 489 40.12 -42.78 -3.23
N TYR A 490 39.67 -41.83 -4.02
CA TYR A 490 39.85 -40.40 -3.84
C TYR A 490 38.51 -39.76 -3.52
N TRP A 491 38.46 -38.88 -2.53
CA TRP A 491 37.26 -38.11 -2.24
C TRP A 491 36.99 -37.10 -3.35
N VAL A 492 35.80 -37.18 -3.95
CA VAL A 492 35.35 -36.30 -5.03
C VAL A 492 34.06 -35.64 -4.57
N GLU A 493 34.08 -34.31 -4.48
CA GLU A 493 32.87 -33.54 -4.18
C GLU A 493 31.94 -33.59 -5.39
N THR A 494 30.78 -34.22 -5.23
CA THR A 494 29.80 -34.42 -6.30
C THR A 494 28.70 -33.37 -6.28
N LYS A 495 28.38 -32.82 -5.09
CA LYS A 495 27.38 -31.77 -4.94
C LYS A 495 27.79 -30.78 -3.85
N LEU A 496 27.65 -29.50 -4.15
CA LEU A 496 27.65 -28.42 -3.15
C LEU A 496 26.20 -28.07 -2.82
N GLY A 497 25.79 -28.43 -1.60
CA GLY A 497 24.50 -28.09 -1.04
C GLY A 497 24.60 -26.94 -0.03
N GLY A 498 23.48 -26.33 0.30
CA GLY A 498 23.40 -25.41 1.44
C GLY A 498 21.96 -25.16 1.86
N LYS A 499 21.75 -24.84 3.14
CA LYS A 499 20.41 -24.75 3.76
C LYS A 499 19.45 -23.74 3.09
N ASN A 500 19.94 -22.86 2.23
CA ASN A 500 19.14 -21.84 1.52
C ASN A 500 19.46 -21.70 0.02
N LEU A 501 20.14 -22.67 -0.62
CA LEU A 501 20.54 -22.55 -2.02
C LEU A 501 19.52 -23.20 -3.00
N GLN A 502 18.63 -22.40 -3.58
CA GLN A 502 17.96 -22.77 -4.85
C GLN A 502 18.94 -22.53 -6.02
N LEU A 503 19.83 -23.49 -6.26
CA LEU A 503 20.92 -23.42 -7.26
C LEU A 503 20.60 -24.11 -8.60
N SER A 504 19.37 -24.05 -9.12
CA SER A 504 19.06 -24.68 -10.42
C SER A 504 19.76 -24.01 -11.62
N CYS A 505 20.26 -22.77 -11.48
CA CYS A 505 20.74 -21.98 -12.62
C CYS A 505 22.27 -21.84 -12.75
N ILE A 506 23.04 -21.94 -11.65
CA ILE A 506 24.49 -21.65 -11.69
C ILE A 506 25.29 -22.88 -12.13
N HIS A 507 24.86 -24.09 -11.74
CA HIS A 507 25.59 -25.32 -12.07
C HIS A 507 25.51 -25.68 -13.56
N ARG A 508 24.44 -25.27 -14.26
CA ARG A 508 24.25 -25.54 -15.69
C ARG A 508 25.11 -24.63 -16.59
N HIS A 509 25.37 -23.38 -16.18
CA HIS A 509 26.19 -22.45 -16.96
C HIS A 509 27.70 -22.53 -16.65
N ALA A 510 28.10 -22.80 -15.39
CA ALA A 510 29.51 -23.01 -15.07
C ALA A 510 30.10 -24.24 -15.79
N ASN A 511 29.31 -25.32 -15.91
CA ASN A 511 29.71 -26.51 -16.66
C ASN A 511 29.70 -26.32 -18.19
N GLN A 512 28.91 -25.38 -18.73
CA GLN A 512 28.96 -25.04 -20.16
C GLN A 512 30.20 -24.23 -20.53
N HIS A 513 30.65 -23.32 -19.66
CA HIS A 513 31.87 -22.55 -19.92
C HIS A 513 33.15 -23.39 -19.77
N LEU A 514 33.19 -24.34 -18.83
CA LEU A 514 34.31 -25.28 -18.69
C LEU A 514 34.37 -26.37 -19.77
N LYS A 515 33.31 -26.52 -20.59
CA LYS A 515 33.34 -27.34 -21.81
C LYS A 515 33.87 -26.58 -23.03
N LEU A 516 33.96 -25.26 -22.95
CA LEU A 516 34.42 -24.37 -24.02
C LEU A 516 35.84 -23.80 -23.76
N SER A 517 36.51 -24.29 -22.73
CA SER A 517 37.94 -24.12 -22.43
C SER A 517 38.58 -25.49 -22.24
#